data_AF-A0A1Y5HCK9-F1
#
_entry.id   AF-A0A1Y5HCK9-F1
#
_cell.length_a   1.000
_cell.length_b   1.000
_cell.length_c   1.000
_cell.angle_alpha   90.00
_cell.angle_beta   90.00
_cell.angle_gamma   90.00
#
_symmetry.space_group_name_H-M   'P 1'
#
loop_
_entity.id
_entity.type
_entity.pdbx_description
1 polymer ?
#
loop_
_entity_poly.entity_id
_entity_poly.type
_entity_poly.pdbx_seq_one_letter_code
_entity_poly.pdbx_strand_id
1 'polypeptide(L)'
;MFYLTKTYKNKGAEMSTEKIYQVDAAFAANAVVDKQKYQTMYKQSVNDPDGFWREQGKRIDWFKDYSIVKNSSFAPGNVDIKWFEDGTLNASYNCLDRHLEQRGDQVAIIWEADNPEKSESITY
;
A
#
# COMPACT_ATOMS: atom_id res chain seq x y z
N MET A 1 -37.54 -25.60 27.17
CA MET A 1 -36.13 -25.64 27.60
C MET A 1 -35.36 -24.65 26.76
N PHE A 2 -34.74 -23.66 27.40
CA PHE A 2 -34.25 -22.40 26.84
C PHE A 2 -33.05 -22.56 25.90
N TYR A 3 -33.05 -21.79 24.80
CA TYR A 3 -31.85 -21.45 24.02
C TYR A 3 -30.91 -20.57 24.86
N LEU A 4 -29.59 -20.75 24.73
CA LEU A 4 -28.58 -19.69 24.88
C LEU A 4 -27.22 -20.14 24.33
N THR A 5 -26.83 -19.54 23.21
CA THR A 5 -25.47 -19.53 22.69
C THR A 5 -24.54 -18.89 23.72
N LYS A 6 -23.51 -19.63 24.15
CA LYS A 6 -22.47 -19.11 25.07
C LYS A 6 -21.68 -18.00 24.37
N THR A 7 -21.95 -16.76 24.73
CA THR A 7 -21.00 -15.66 24.62
C THR A 7 -19.74 -16.02 25.40
N TYR A 8 -18.61 -16.20 24.72
CA TYR A 8 -17.32 -16.34 25.37
C TYR A 8 -16.92 -14.96 25.94
N LYS A 9 -17.28 -14.71 27.20
CA LYS A 9 -16.67 -13.64 28.00
C LYS A 9 -15.28 -14.12 28.41
N ASN A 10 -14.24 -13.47 27.87
CA ASN A 10 -12.89 -13.57 28.40
C ASN A 10 -12.91 -13.16 29.88
N LYS A 11 -12.80 -14.14 30.77
CA LYS A 11 -12.61 -13.94 32.21
C LYS A 11 -11.12 -14.03 32.51
N GLY A 12 -10.51 -12.90 32.85
CA GLY A 12 -9.31 -12.87 33.68
C GLY A 12 -7.94 -13.01 32.98
N ALA A 13 -7.69 -12.23 31.93
CA ALA A 13 -6.33 -11.77 31.66
C ALA A 13 -6.32 -10.27 31.97
N GLU A 14 -5.44 -9.82 32.86
CA GLU A 14 -5.12 -8.39 32.98
C GLU A 14 -4.83 -7.85 31.59
N MET A 15 -5.59 -6.83 31.21
CA MET A 15 -5.31 -6.05 30.00
C MET A 15 -3.90 -5.51 30.19
N SER A 16 -2.93 -6.05 29.46
CA SER A 16 -1.59 -5.46 29.44
C SER A 16 -1.79 -3.98 29.14
N THR A 17 -1.24 -3.10 29.99
CA THR A 17 -1.33 -1.65 29.76
C THR A 17 -0.67 -1.37 28.41
N GLU A 18 -1.49 -1.19 27.39
CA GLU A 18 -1.02 -1.00 26.03
C GLU A 18 -0.33 0.36 25.98
N LYS A 19 1.01 0.36 26.01
CA LYS A 19 1.80 1.58 26.00
C LYS A 19 1.80 2.14 24.58
N ILE A 20 0.99 3.16 24.35
CA ILE A 20 0.92 3.87 23.06
C ILE A 20 2.04 4.91 23.02
N TYR A 21 2.92 4.79 22.02
CA TYR A 21 3.93 5.80 21.70
C TYR A 21 3.36 6.78 20.69
N GLN A 22 3.29 8.05 21.07
CA GLN A 22 2.85 9.10 20.17
C GLN A 22 3.91 9.37 19.11
N VAL A 23 3.46 9.73 17.92
CA VAL A 23 4.34 10.18 16.84
C VAL A 23 4.96 11.50 17.25
N ASP A 24 6.27 11.65 17.05
CA ASP A 24 6.97 12.90 17.27
C ASP A 24 6.35 14.04 16.45
N ALA A 25 6.27 15.24 17.03
CA ALA A 25 5.59 16.37 16.39
C ALA A 25 6.29 16.84 15.10
N ALA A 26 7.63 16.78 15.05
CA ALA A 26 8.39 17.15 13.86
C ALA A 26 8.17 16.13 12.73
N PHE A 27 8.04 14.84 13.07
CA PHE A 27 7.67 13.82 12.09
C PHE A 27 6.22 13.99 11.62
N ALA A 28 5.29 14.23 12.54
CA ALA A 28 3.88 14.41 12.22
C ALA A 28 3.64 15.62 11.28
N ALA A 29 4.40 16.71 11.44
CA ALA A 29 4.28 17.90 10.60
C ALA A 29 4.65 17.67 9.12
N ASN A 30 5.49 16.67 8.82
CA ASN A 30 5.95 16.37 7.47
C ASN A 30 5.28 15.11 6.87
N ALA A 31 4.37 14.47 7.60
CA ALA A 31 3.71 13.25 7.16
C ALA A 31 2.64 13.53 6.09
N VAL A 32 2.62 12.69 5.05
CA VAL A 32 1.61 12.79 3.96
C VAL A 32 0.20 12.39 4.42
N VAL A 33 0.11 11.59 5.49
CA VAL A 33 -1.12 11.03 6.03
C VAL A 33 -1.11 11.13 7.56
N ASP A 34 -2.10 11.82 8.11
CA ASP A 34 -2.39 11.82 9.54
C ASP A 34 -3.47 10.77 9.89
N LYS A 35 -3.82 10.66 11.17
CA LYS A 35 -4.83 9.72 11.65
C LYS A 35 -6.19 9.92 10.99
N GLN A 36 -6.62 11.17 10.77
CA GLN A 36 -7.94 11.46 10.22
C GLN A 36 -7.99 11.09 8.73
N LYS A 37 -6.97 11.47 7.96
CA LYS A 37 -6.82 11.13 6.56
C LYS A 37 -6.71 9.62 6.36
N TYR A 38 -5.95 8.92 7.21
CA TYR A 38 -5.92 7.46 7.23
C TYR A 38 -7.33 6.87 7.41
N GLN A 39 -8.08 7.33 8.41
CA GLN A 39 -9.43 6.81 8.67
C GLN A 39 -10.38 7.05 7.49
N THR A 40 -10.28 8.21 6.84
CA THR A 40 -11.06 8.52 5.64
C THR A 40 -10.70 7.61 4.47
N MET A 41 -9.41 7.49 4.15
CA MET A 41 -8.92 6.63 3.06
C MET A 41 -9.28 5.16 3.32
N TYR A 42 -9.10 4.68 4.56
CA TYR A 42 -9.45 3.32 4.95
C TYR A 42 -10.95 3.06 4.78
N LYS A 43 -11.81 3.94 5.31
CA LYS A 43 -13.27 3.83 5.13
C LYS A 43 -13.66 3.78 3.65
N GLN A 44 -13.05 4.62 2.81
CA GLN A 44 -13.30 4.60 1.37
C GLN A 44 -12.84 3.27 0.74
N SER A 45 -11.64 2.79 1.07
CA SER A 45 -11.10 1.53 0.51
C SER A 45 -11.95 0.30 0.83
N VAL A 46 -12.73 0.34 1.93
CA VAL A 46 -13.62 -0.76 2.35
C VAL A 46 -15.03 -0.57 1.80
N ASN A 47 -15.57 0.65 1.86
CA ASN A 47 -16.98 0.93 1.50
C ASN A 47 -17.17 1.14 -0.01
N ASP A 48 -16.15 1.66 -0.70
CA ASP A 48 -16.09 1.87 -2.15
C ASP A 48 -14.70 1.46 -2.69
N PRO A 49 -14.39 0.14 -2.69
CA PRO A 49 -13.09 -0.36 -3.12
C PRO A 49 -12.80 -0.04 -4.58
N ASP A 50 -13.79 -0.15 -5.47
CA ASP A 50 -13.63 0.15 -6.89
C ASP A 50 -13.29 1.62 -7.12
N GLY A 51 -14.01 2.55 -6.49
CA GLY A 51 -13.71 3.98 -6.58
C GLY A 51 -12.34 4.33 -6.01
N PHE A 52 -12.01 3.78 -4.83
CA PHE A 52 -10.70 4.01 -4.19
C PHE A 52 -9.55 3.52 -5.08
N TRP A 53 -9.58 2.26 -5.52
CA TRP A 53 -8.48 1.68 -6.29
C TRP A 53 -8.43 2.17 -7.73
N ARG A 54 -9.56 2.61 -8.31
CA ARG A 54 -9.56 3.34 -9.59
C ARG A 54 -8.70 4.59 -9.52
N GLU A 55 -8.75 5.33 -8.42
CA GLU A 55 -7.93 6.52 -8.24
C GLU A 55 -6.49 6.17 -7.87
N GLN A 56 -6.28 5.21 -6.96
CA GLN A 56 -4.91 4.83 -6.56
C GLN A 56 -4.09 4.21 -7.69
N GLY A 57 -4.72 3.47 -8.62
CA GLY A 57 -4.00 2.87 -9.74
C GLY A 57 -3.45 3.88 -10.76
N LYS A 58 -3.89 5.15 -10.73
CA LYS A 58 -3.36 6.23 -11.57
C LYS A 58 -1.99 6.78 -11.10
N ARG A 59 -1.46 6.27 -9.99
CA ARG A 59 -0.14 6.68 -9.46
C ARG A 59 1.04 6.11 -10.24
N ILE A 60 0.76 5.17 -11.13
CA ILE A 60 1.72 4.54 -12.03
C ILE A 60 1.23 4.75 -13.46
N ASP A 61 2.16 4.70 -14.40
CA ASP A 61 1.91 4.93 -15.80
C ASP A 61 1.49 3.64 -16.50
N TRP A 62 0.42 3.77 -17.28
CA TRP A 62 -0.16 2.70 -18.07
C TRP A 62 0.04 3.02 -19.55
N PHE A 63 0.45 2.01 -20.33
CA PHE A 63 0.43 2.12 -21.79
C PHE A 63 -0.98 1.97 -22.34
N LYS A 64 -1.78 1.15 -21.67
CA LYS A 64 -3.21 1.03 -21.88
C LYS A 64 -3.90 1.14 -20.53
N ASP A 65 -4.71 2.18 -20.37
CA ASP A 65 -5.54 2.38 -19.18
C ASP A 65 -6.45 1.16 -18.94
N TYR A 66 -6.65 0.83 -17.67
CA TYR A 66 -7.63 -0.17 -17.25
C TYR A 66 -9.02 0.47 -17.14
N SER A 67 -10.05 -0.32 -17.46
CA SER A 67 -11.45 0.02 -17.15
C SER A 67 -11.99 -0.85 -16.00
N ILE A 68 -11.43 -2.05 -15.82
CA ILE A 68 -11.85 -3.03 -14.81
C ILE A 68 -10.87 -2.98 -13.64
N VAL A 69 -11.27 -2.35 -12.53
CA VAL A 69 -10.40 -2.24 -11.34
C VAL A 69 -10.20 -3.59 -10.68
N LYS A 70 -11.29 -4.36 -10.49
CA LYS A 70 -11.26 -5.64 -9.81
C LYS A 70 -12.27 -6.61 -10.41
N ASN A 71 -11.80 -7.82 -10.67
CA ASN A 71 -12.61 -8.99 -10.97
C ASN A 71 -12.06 -10.14 -10.13
N SER A 72 -12.60 -10.33 -8.92
CA SER A 72 -12.06 -11.32 -7.99
C SER A 72 -13.13 -12.08 -7.22
N SER A 73 -12.92 -13.38 -7.08
CA SER A 73 -13.70 -14.29 -6.25
C SER A 73 -12.80 -15.02 -5.27
N PHE A 74 -13.27 -15.15 -4.03
CA PHE A 74 -12.65 -15.96 -2.98
C PHE A 74 -13.51 -17.18 -2.61
N ALA A 75 -14.55 -17.46 -3.40
CA ALA A 75 -15.45 -18.57 -3.13
C ALA A 75 -14.70 -19.92 -3.21
N PRO A 76 -14.97 -20.88 -2.30
CA PRO A 76 -14.39 -22.21 -2.39
C PRO A 76 -14.67 -22.85 -3.76
N GLY A 77 -13.62 -23.34 -4.43
CA GLY A 77 -13.73 -23.92 -5.77
C GLY A 77 -13.84 -22.90 -6.92
N ASN A 78 -13.83 -21.59 -6.63
CA ASN A 78 -13.80 -20.51 -7.61
C ASN A 78 -12.94 -19.35 -7.08
N VAL A 79 -11.69 -19.63 -6.76
CA VAL A 79 -10.72 -18.60 -6.38
C VAL A 79 -10.05 -18.09 -7.65
N ASP A 80 -10.39 -16.88 -8.07
CA ASP A 80 -9.82 -16.18 -9.22
C ASP A 80 -9.63 -14.71 -8.83
N ILE A 81 -8.41 -14.18 -8.93
CA ILE A 81 -8.08 -12.84 -8.41
C ILE A 81 -7.42 -12.04 -9.52
N LYS A 82 -8.17 -11.11 -10.09
CA LYS A 82 -7.68 -10.19 -11.13
C LYS A 82 -7.93 -8.76 -10.74
N TRP A 83 -6.91 -7.93 -10.97
CA TRP A 83 -6.93 -6.49 -10.76
C TRP A 83 -6.42 -5.82 -12.01
N PHE A 84 -7.09 -4.76 -12.46
CA PHE A 84 -6.69 -3.98 -13.63
C PHE A 84 -6.50 -4.85 -14.88
N GLU A 85 -7.33 -5.89 -15.03
CA GLU A 85 -7.07 -7.04 -15.92
C GLU A 85 -7.02 -6.68 -17.41
N ASP A 86 -7.60 -5.54 -17.77
CA ASP A 86 -7.63 -5.02 -19.12
C ASP A 86 -6.58 -3.91 -19.36
N GLY A 87 -5.81 -3.53 -18.33
CA GLY A 87 -4.73 -2.57 -18.40
C GLY A 87 -3.40 -3.19 -18.84
N THR A 88 -2.49 -2.36 -19.33
CA THR A 88 -1.13 -2.80 -19.70
C THR A 88 -0.11 -1.77 -19.24
N LEU A 89 0.93 -2.23 -18.55
CA LEU A 89 2.05 -1.43 -18.08
C LEU A 89 3.37 -2.20 -18.21
N ASN A 90 4.48 -1.50 -17.99
CA ASN A 90 5.79 -2.14 -17.79
C ASN A 90 6.39 -1.67 -16.47
N ALA A 91 6.94 -2.61 -15.69
CA ALA A 91 7.55 -2.31 -14.40
C ALA A 91 8.83 -1.48 -14.55
N SER A 92 9.71 -1.83 -15.49
CA SER A 92 10.93 -1.05 -15.77
C SER A 92 10.59 0.37 -16.18
N TYR A 93 9.59 0.56 -17.05
CA TYR A 93 9.16 1.92 -17.44
C TYR A 93 8.76 2.78 -16.24
N ASN A 94 8.00 2.21 -15.30
CA ASN A 94 7.57 2.89 -14.08
C ASN A 94 8.68 3.11 -13.05
N CYS A 95 9.73 2.30 -13.09
CA CYS A 95 10.83 2.34 -12.12
C CYS A 95 12.07 3.06 -12.65
N LEU A 96 12.25 3.18 -13.97
CA LEU A 96 13.45 3.71 -14.62
C LEU A 96 13.06 4.76 -15.66
N ASP A 97 12.45 4.33 -16.77
CA ASP A 97 12.34 5.14 -17.99
C ASP A 97 11.61 6.47 -17.78
N ARG A 98 10.49 6.45 -17.04
CA ARG A 98 9.71 7.68 -16.77
C ARG A 98 10.46 8.72 -15.93
N HIS A 99 11.52 8.31 -15.23
CA HIS A 99 12.32 9.20 -14.39
C HIS A 99 13.48 9.84 -15.15
N LEU A 100 13.95 9.23 -16.23
CA LEU A 100 15.14 9.67 -16.97
C LEU A 100 15.07 11.13 -17.45
N GLU A 101 13.92 11.57 -17.95
CA GLU A 101 13.77 12.93 -18.52
C GLU A 101 14.01 14.04 -17.48
N GLN A 102 13.53 13.84 -16.25
CA GLN A 102 13.58 14.88 -15.20
C GLN A 102 14.63 14.61 -14.12
N ARG A 103 15.07 13.35 -13.98
CA ARG A 103 15.87 12.86 -12.87
C ARG A 103 17.00 11.93 -13.33
N GLY A 104 17.39 11.95 -14.61
CA GLY A 104 18.45 11.09 -15.13
C GLY A 104 19.77 11.19 -14.36
N ASP A 105 20.15 12.38 -13.89
CA ASP A 105 21.36 12.57 -13.07
C ASP A 105 21.13 12.32 -11.56
N GLN A 106 19.91 12.02 -11.14
CA GLN A 106 19.60 11.74 -9.74
C GLN A 106 20.03 10.31 -9.39
N VAL A 107 20.73 10.12 -8.27
CA VAL A 107 21.08 8.80 -7.75
C VAL A 107 19.81 7.98 -7.47
N ALA A 108 19.72 6.81 -8.11
CA ALA A 108 18.65 5.83 -7.95
C ALA A 108 19.04 4.70 -7.00
N ILE A 109 20.30 4.25 -7.08
CA ILE A 109 20.86 3.18 -6.25
C ILE A 109 22.12 3.70 -5.57
N ILE A 110 22.15 3.60 -4.23
CA ILE A 110 23.37 3.70 -3.44
C ILE A 110 23.82 2.25 -3.24
N TRP A 111 24.86 1.84 -3.95
CA TRP A 111 25.42 0.49 -3.83
C TRP A 111 26.49 0.50 -2.74
N GLU A 112 26.14 -0.02 -1.56
CA GLU A 112 27.08 -0.15 -0.45
C GLU A 112 27.83 -1.48 -0.53
N ALA A 113 29.11 -1.41 -0.88
CA ALA A 113 29.97 -2.58 -0.99
C ALA A 113 30.46 -3.06 0.40
N ASP A 114 30.94 -4.30 0.46
CA ASP A 114 31.53 -4.85 1.70
C ASP A 114 32.76 -4.04 2.17
N ASN A 115 33.59 -3.59 1.22
CA ASN A 115 34.56 -2.54 1.49
C ASN A 115 33.92 -1.17 1.19
N PRO A 116 33.75 -0.28 2.17
CA PRO A 116 33.12 1.04 1.96
C PRO A 116 33.88 1.93 0.96
N GLU A 117 35.17 1.68 0.72
CA GLU A 117 35.93 2.40 -0.32
C GLU A 117 35.51 2.03 -1.74
N LYS A 118 34.65 1.01 -1.91
CA LYS A 118 34.12 0.55 -3.19
C LYS A 118 32.65 0.88 -3.39
N SER A 119 31.99 1.58 -2.47
CA SER A 119 30.59 1.94 -2.65
C SER A 119 30.41 2.90 -3.83
N GLU A 120 29.30 2.76 -4.56
CA GLU A 120 29.01 3.53 -5.77
C GLU A 120 27.61 4.16 -5.71
N SER A 121 27.45 5.27 -6.43
CA SER A 121 26.15 5.88 -6.69
C SER A 121 25.80 5.69 -8.15
N ILE A 122 24.67 5.03 -8.41
CA ILE A 122 24.16 4.74 -9.75
C ILE A 122 22.94 5.63 -9.96
N THR A 123 22.98 6.48 -10.97
CA THR A 123 21.86 7.35 -11.33
C THR A 123 20.77 6.57 -12.07
N TYR A 124 19.61 7.21 -12.26
CA TYR A 124 18.52 6.65 -13.05
C TYR A 124 18.95 6.33 -14.48
#